data_AF-A0A7V9FFY5-F1
#
_entry.id   AF-A0A7V9FFY5-F1
#
_cell.length_a   1.000
_cell.length_b   1.000
_cell.length_c   1.000
_cell.angle_alpha   90.00
_cell.angle_beta   90.00
_cell.angle_gamma   90.00
#
_symmetry.space_group_name_H-M   'P 1'
#
loop_
_entity.id
_entity.type
_entity.pdbx_description
1 polymer ?
#
loop_
_entity_poly.entity_id
_entity_poly.type
_entity_poly.pdbx_seq_one_letter_code
_entity_poly.pdbx_strand_id
1 'polypeptide(L)'
;MTRSTLFDRVNQELEAFGRKAQSALDEGRLQIELLRLRRRQDNAARDLGLLIHRRERGAEAEPRRIDALLLRLDDLERDIVRLERQIGEARKQRTAAGETAQQPAAPEPPPAPADATPGGG
;
A
#
# COMPACT_ATOMS: atom_id res chain seq x y z
N MET A 1 6.39 -37.77 -17.66
CA MET A 1 6.08 -37.08 -16.39
C MET A 1 6.00 -35.57 -16.62
N THR A 2 4.94 -35.07 -17.27
CA THR A 2 4.91 -33.67 -17.77
C THR A 2 3.55 -32.96 -17.61
N ARG A 3 2.48 -33.67 -17.22
CA ARG A 3 1.16 -33.05 -17.02
C ARG A 3 1.05 -32.29 -15.69
N SER A 4 1.65 -32.80 -14.60
CA SER A 4 1.57 -32.13 -13.29
C SER A 4 2.18 -30.73 -13.34
N THR A 5 3.36 -30.58 -13.94
CA THR A 5 4.13 -29.34 -13.95
C THR A 5 3.45 -28.16 -14.66
N LEU A 6 2.62 -28.44 -15.69
CA LEU A 6 1.82 -27.42 -16.38
C LEU A 6 0.64 -26.94 -15.53
N PHE A 7 -0.08 -27.86 -14.89
CA PHE A 7 -1.19 -27.50 -13.98
C PHE A 7 -0.67 -26.80 -12.72
N ASP A 8 0.47 -27.25 -12.17
CA ASP A 8 1.11 -26.66 -11.00
C ASP A 8 1.54 -25.20 -11.29
N ARG A 9 2.06 -24.92 -12.49
CA ARG A 9 2.42 -23.57 -12.92
C ARG A 9 1.19 -22.66 -13.07
N VAL A 10 0.11 -23.17 -13.65
CA VAL A 10 -1.16 -22.43 -13.78
C VAL A 10 -1.74 -22.09 -12.40
N ASN A 11 -1.73 -23.04 -11.46
CA ASN A 11 -2.16 -22.78 -10.09
C ASN A 11 -1.30 -21.72 -9.40
N GLN A 12 0.03 -21.78 -9.53
CA GLN A 12 0.93 -20.77 -8.97
C GLN A 12 0.67 -19.37 -9.54
N GLU A 13 0.43 -19.26 -10.85
CA GLU A 13 0.12 -17.99 -11.51
C GLU A 13 -1.24 -17.43 -11.06
N LEU A 14 -2.26 -18.28 -10.89
CA LEU A 14 -3.57 -17.89 -10.36
C LEU A 14 -3.49 -17.40 -8.91
N GLU A 15 -2.75 -18.10 -8.06
CA GLU A 15 -2.53 -17.65 -6.68
C GLU A 15 -1.78 -16.32 -6.61
N ALA A 16 -0.72 -16.16 -7.43
CA ALA A 16 0.04 -14.91 -7.52
C ALA A 16 -0.84 -13.77 -8.01
N PHE A 17 -1.70 -14.01 -9.00
CA PHE A 17 -2.70 -13.06 -9.48
C PHE A 17 -3.70 -12.69 -8.38
N GLY A 18 -4.25 -13.67 -7.65
CA GLY A 18 -5.19 -13.45 -6.56
C GLY A 18 -4.61 -12.59 -5.43
N ARG A 19 -3.39 -12.91 -4.99
CA ARG A 19 -2.65 -12.11 -3.99
C ARG A 19 -2.42 -10.68 -4.47
N LYS A 20 -2.02 -10.49 -5.73
CA LYS A 20 -1.81 -9.18 -6.33
C LYS A 20 -3.10 -8.37 -6.41
N ALA A 21 -4.19 -8.99 -6.88
CA ALA A 21 -5.50 -8.37 -6.98
C ALA A 21 -6.02 -7.92 -5.61
N GLN A 22 -5.93 -8.78 -4.58
CA GLN A 22 -6.31 -8.43 -3.22
C GLN A 22 -5.52 -7.23 -2.69
N SER A 23 -4.19 -7.25 -2.86
CA SER A 23 -3.34 -6.13 -2.42
C SER A 23 -3.67 -4.81 -3.12
N ALA A 24 -4.08 -4.85 -4.41
CA ALA A 24 -4.48 -3.68 -5.18
C ALA A 24 -5.83 -3.13 -4.73
N LEU A 25 -6.79 -4.01 -4.42
CA LEU A 25 -8.08 -3.61 -3.87
C LEU A 25 -7.92 -2.95 -2.49
N ASP A 26 -7.07 -3.50 -1.63
CA ASP A 26 -6.84 -2.94 -0.30
C ASP A 26 -6.15 -1.58 -0.36
N GLU A 27 -5.17 -1.38 -1.24
CA GLU A 27 -4.62 -0.04 -1.50
C GLU A 27 -5.70 0.92 -2.04
N GLY A 28 -6.53 0.46 -2.98
CA GLY A 28 -7.62 1.26 -3.53
C GLY A 28 -8.58 1.76 -2.46
N ARG A 29 -8.91 0.93 -1.46
CA ARG A 29 -9.74 1.33 -0.31
C ARG A 29 -9.07 2.43 0.51
N LEU A 30 -7.78 2.28 0.85
CA LEU A 30 -7.03 3.29 1.59
C LEU A 30 -6.94 4.61 0.82
N GLN A 31 -6.75 4.58 -0.50
CA GLN A 31 -6.73 5.78 -1.35
C GLN A 31 -8.07 6.52 -1.36
N ILE A 32 -9.19 5.78 -1.43
CA ILE A 32 -10.52 6.38 -1.38
C ILE A 32 -10.77 7.03 -0.01
N GLU A 33 -10.34 6.38 1.07
CA GLU A 33 -10.45 6.95 2.41
C GLU A 33 -9.61 8.23 2.55
N LEU A 34 -8.38 8.24 2.03
CA LEU A 34 -7.52 9.43 2.02
C LEU A 34 -8.18 10.59 1.27
N LEU A 35 -8.78 10.31 0.11
CA LEU A 35 -9.54 11.32 -0.64
C LEU A 35 -10.71 11.88 0.18
N ARG A 36 -11.42 11.03 0.93
CA ARG A 36 -12.53 11.48 1.79
C ARG A 36 -12.05 12.35 2.95
N LEU A 37 -10.93 12.00 3.58
CA LEU A 37 -10.35 12.80 4.67
C LEU A 37 -9.86 14.15 4.16
N ARG A 38 -9.15 14.20 3.02
CA ARG A 38 -8.72 15.45 2.39
C ARG A 38 -9.90 16.38 2.07
N ARG A 39 -10.98 15.84 1.50
CA ARG A 39 -12.21 16.63 1.27
C ARG A 39 -12.80 17.20 2.56
N ARG A 40 -12.77 16.44 3.66
CA ARG A 40 -13.23 16.93 4.97
C ARG A 40 -12.32 18.02 5.52
N GLN A 41 -11.02 17.91 5.32
CA GLN A 41 -10.03 18.92 5.71
C GLN A 41 -10.25 20.22 4.93
N ASP A 42 -10.38 20.12 3.60
CA ASP A 42 -10.64 21.28 2.73
C ASP A 42 -11.93 22.01 3.14
N ASN A 43 -12.99 21.26 3.44
CA ASN A 43 -14.26 21.84 3.89
C ASN A 43 -14.12 22.54 5.25
N ALA A 44 -13.44 21.92 6.23
CA ALA A 44 -13.21 22.51 7.54
C ALA A 44 -12.34 23.79 7.44
N ALA A 45 -11.29 23.75 6.61
CA ALA A 45 -10.43 24.91 6.36
C ALA A 45 -11.19 26.05 5.68
N ARG A 46 -12.05 25.73 4.69
CA ARG A 46 -12.92 26.70 4.03
C ARG A 46 -13.88 27.35 5.02
N ASP A 47 -14.56 26.55 5.84
CA ASP A 47 -15.51 27.05 6.83
C ASP A 47 -14.83 27.97 7.86
N LEU A 48 -13.65 27.58 8.33
CA LEU A 48 -12.84 28.38 9.25
C LEU A 48 -12.43 29.71 8.60
N GLY A 49 -11.92 29.67 7.37
CA GLY A 49 -11.51 30.87 6.64
C GLY A 49 -12.67 31.84 6.43
N LEU A 50 -13.87 31.33 6.11
CA LEU A 50 -15.08 32.15 5.98
C LEU A 50 -15.50 32.78 7.31
N LEU A 51 -15.39 32.06 8.43
CA LEU A 51 -15.70 32.60 9.75
C LEU A 51 -14.73 33.70 10.17
N ILE A 52 -13.43 33.47 9.98
CA ILE A 52 -12.39 34.47 10.26
C ILE A 52 -12.62 35.71 9.38
N HIS A 53 -12.86 35.53 8.08
CA HIS A 53 -13.16 36.65 7.19
C HIS A 53 -14.34 37.49 7.67
N ARG A 54 -15.44 36.85 8.11
CA ARG A 54 -16.61 37.56 8.64
C ARG A 54 -16.29 38.32 9.94
N ARG A 55 -15.53 37.69 10.84
CA ARG A 55 -15.06 38.31 12.10
C ARG A 55 -14.28 39.59 11.83
N GLU A 56 -13.32 39.54 10.90
CA GLU A 56 -12.50 40.71 10.53
C GLU A 56 -13.33 41.84 9.88
N ARG A 57 -14.51 41.51 9.35
CA ARG A 57 -15.47 42.49 8.80
C ARG A 57 -16.44 43.03 9.84
N GLY A 58 -16.25 42.70 11.12
CA GLY A 58 -17.08 43.16 12.24
C GLY A 58 -18.36 42.35 12.44
N ALA A 59 -18.53 41.22 11.75
CA ALA A 59 -19.62 40.31 12.04
C ALA A 59 -19.31 39.45 13.27
N GLU A 60 -20.33 39.14 14.06
CA GLU A 60 -20.19 38.28 15.22
C GLU A 60 -19.85 36.84 14.77
N ALA A 61 -18.69 36.34 15.18
CA ALA A 61 -18.26 34.98 14.94
C ALA A 61 -18.22 34.24 16.28
N GLU A 62 -18.93 33.12 16.36
CA GLU A 62 -18.98 32.31 17.58
C GLU A 62 -17.59 31.71 17.88
N PRO A 63 -16.92 32.10 18.98
CA PRO A 63 -15.55 31.64 19.27
C PRO A 63 -15.45 30.12 19.40
N ARG A 64 -16.47 29.49 20.01
CA ARG A 64 -16.54 28.03 20.16
C ARG A 64 -16.53 27.29 18.83
N ARG A 65 -17.11 27.91 17.79
CA ARG A 65 -17.14 27.32 16.44
C ARG A 65 -15.78 27.39 15.76
N ILE A 66 -15.02 28.45 16.01
CA ILE A 66 -13.63 28.57 15.56
C ILE A 66 -12.77 27.50 16.24
N ASP A 67 -12.85 27.38 17.57
CA ASP A 67 -12.09 26.38 18.34
C ASP A 67 -12.40 24.95 17.88
N ALA A 68 -13.67 24.64 17.64
CA ALA A 68 -14.09 23.33 17.14
C ALA A 68 -13.55 23.02 15.73
N LEU A 69 -13.45 24.03 14.85
CA LEU A 69 -12.89 23.85 13.51
C LEU A 69 -11.38 23.67 13.53
N LEU A 70 -10.68 24.39 14.41
CA LEU A 70 -9.24 24.22 14.63
C LEU A 70 -8.93 22.80 15.13
N LEU A 71 -9.62 22.35 16.19
CA LEU A 71 -9.45 20.99 16.71
C LEU A 71 -9.73 19.93 15.63
N ARG A 72 -10.79 20.13 14.83
CA ARG A 72 -11.14 19.23 13.75
C ARG A 72 -10.08 19.19 12.65
N LEU A 73 -9.42 20.30 12.34
CA LEU A 73 -8.32 20.33 11.37
C LEU A 73 -7.13 19.52 11.90
N ASP A 74 -6.78 19.69 13.17
CA ASP A 74 -5.69 18.91 13.79
C ASP A 74 -5.97 17.40 13.74
N ASP A 75 -7.20 16.99 14.06
CA ASP A 75 -7.59 15.59 14.02
C ASP A 75 -7.53 15.02 12.59
N LEU A 76 -8.05 15.77 11.61
CA LEU A 76 -8.00 15.37 10.20
C LEU A 76 -6.57 15.28 9.68
N GLU A 77 -5.68 16.18 10.08
CA GLU A 77 -4.26 16.13 9.71
C GLU A 77 -3.59 14.88 10.27
N ARG A 78 -3.81 14.56 11.55
CA ARG A 78 -3.27 13.34 12.16
C ARG A 78 -3.77 12.08 11.46
N ASP A 79 -5.05 12.02 11.12
CA ASP A 79 -5.64 10.88 10.42
C ASP A 79 -5.11 10.74 8.98
N ILE A 80 -4.94 11.84 8.26
CA ILE A 80 -4.33 11.87 6.93
C ILE A 80 -2.91 11.33 6.98
N VAL A 81 -2.08 11.84 7.89
CA VAL A 81 -0.68 11.39 8.04
C VAL A 81 -0.61 9.89 8.38
N ARG A 82 -1.49 9.42 9.27
CA ARG A 82 -1.58 7.99 9.60
C ARG A 82 -1.90 7.15 8.36
N LEU A 83 -2.89 7.57 7.58
CA LEU A 83 -3.35 6.83 6.42
C LEU A 83 -2.34 6.85 5.26
N GLU A 84 -1.66 7.98 5.05
CA GLU A 84 -0.55 8.08 4.11
C GLU A 84 0.59 7.13 4.46
N ARG A 85 0.90 6.98 5.76
CA ARG A 85 1.88 5.98 6.22
C ARG A 85 1.44 4.56 5.90
N GLN A 86 0.18 4.21 6.16
CA GLN A 86 -0.37 2.88 5.85
C GLN A 86 -0.32 2.57 4.35
N ILE A 87 -0.64 3.54 3.50
CA ILE A 87 -0.51 3.41 2.04
C ILE A 87 0.96 3.17 1.66
N GLY A 88 1.89 3.92 2.25
CA GLY A 88 3.32 3.75 2.03
C GLY A 88 3.81 2.36 2.43
N GLU A 89 3.38 1.85 3.58
CA GLU A 89 3.69 0.51 4.06
C GLU A 89 3.11 -0.58 3.14
N ALA A 90 1.85 -0.45 2.73
CA ALA A 90 1.20 -1.38 1.81
C ALA A 90 1.90 -1.44 0.44
N ARG A 91 2.37 -0.28 -0.07
CA ARG A 91 3.17 -0.21 -1.31
C ARG A 91 4.51 -0.93 -1.17
N LYS A 92 5.24 -0.70 -0.07
CA LYS A 92 6.52 -1.36 0.21
C LYS A 92 6.38 -2.87 0.33
N GLN A 93 5.31 -3.35 0.97
CA GLN A 93 5.02 -4.78 1.07
C GLN A 93 4.74 -5.40 -0.31
N ARG A 94 4.03 -4.70 -1.19
CA ARG A 94 3.78 -5.18 -2.56
C ARG A 94 5.06 -5.26 -3.39
N THR A 95 5.96 -4.27 -3.30
CA THR A 95 7.23 -4.29 -4.03
C THR A 95 8.13 -5.41 -3.53
N ALA A 96 8.27 -5.57 -2.20
CA ALA A 96 9.07 -6.64 -1.62
C ALA A 96 8.58 -8.05 -2.02
N ALA A 97 7.25 -8.27 -2.03
CA ALA A 97 6.67 -9.55 -2.46
C ALA A 97 6.87 -9.83 -3.97
N GLY A 98 7.00 -8.78 -4.80
CA GLY A 98 7.32 -8.91 -6.22
C GLY A 98 8.78 -9.28 -6.48
N GLU A 99 9.70 -8.81 -5.63
CA GLU A 99 11.14 -9.10 -5.73
C GLU A 99 11.47 -10.54 -5.30
N THR A 100 10.82 -11.07 -4.26
CA THR A 100 11.05 -12.46 -3.81
C THR A 100 10.60 -13.51 -4.85
N ALA A 101 9.64 -13.16 -5.71
CA ALA A 101 9.13 -14.05 -6.76
C ALA A 101 10.02 -14.12 -8.02
N GLN A 102 11.02 -13.23 -8.15
CA GLN A 102 11.92 -13.18 -9.32
C GLN A 102 13.28 -13.84 -9.10
N GLN A 103 13.59 -14.35 -7.90
CA GLN A 103 14.86 -15.02 -7.66
C GLN A 103 14.85 -16.40 -8.34
N PRO A 104 15.66 -16.63 -9.40
CA PRO A 104 15.76 -17.95 -10.00
C PRO A 104 16.36 -18.89 -8.96
N ALA A 105 15.79 -20.09 -8.81
CA ALA A 105 16.42 -21.16 -8.07
C ALA A 105 17.87 -21.31 -8.57
N ALA A 106 18.84 -21.22 -7.67
CA ALA A 106 20.24 -21.42 -7.99
C ALA A 106 20.38 -22.79 -8.70
N PRO A 107 21.16 -22.87 -9.79
CA PRO A 107 21.33 -24.13 -10.51
C PRO A 107 21.91 -25.17 -9.54
N GLU A 108 21.25 -26.33 -9.45
CA GLU A 108 21.78 -27.48 -8.71
C GLU A 108 23.21 -27.76 -9.19
N PRO A 109 24.15 -28.01 -8.26
CA PRO A 109 25.52 -28.33 -8.64
C PRO A 109 25.52 -29.60 -9.51
N PRO A 110 26.32 -29.64 -10.59
CA PRO A 110 26.35 -30.77 -11.50
C PRO A 110 26.74 -32.06 -10.76
N PRO A 111 26.18 -33.23 -11.17
CA PRO A 111 26.53 -34.49 -10.55
C PRO A 111 28.03 -34.74 -10.71
N ALA A 112 28.68 -35.10 -9.61
CA ALA A 112 30.10 -35.39 -9.57
C ALA A 112 30.46 -36.46 -10.63
N PRO A 113 31.58 -36.32 -11.35
CA PRO A 113 31.99 -37.31 -12.34
C PRO A 113 32.23 -38.65 -11.64
N ALA A 114 31.53 -39.68 -12.12
CA ALA A 114 31.82 -41.06 -11.75
C ALA A 114 33.26 -41.37 -12.17
N ASP A 115 34.08 -41.77 -11.20
CA ASP A 115 35.45 -42.21 -11.41
C ASP A 115 35.53 -43.24 -12.52
N ALA A 116 36.14 -42.84 -13.64
CA ALA A 116 36.67 -43.75 -14.62
C ALA A 116 37.96 -44.35 -14.02
N THR A 117 37.91 -45.61 -13.59
CA THR A 117 39.14 -46.38 -13.38
C THR A 117 39.56 -46.99 -14.74
N PRO A 118 40.71 -46.62 -15.33
CA PRO A 118 41.26 -47.30 -16.49
C PRO A 118 41.96 -48.59 -16.04
N GLY A 119 41.88 -49.64 -16.88
CA GLY A 119 42.23 -51.01 -16.52
C GLY A 119 43.71 -51.39 -16.53
N GLY A 120 43.96 -52.71 -16.52
CA GLY A 120 45.23 -53.34 -16.88
C GLY A 120 45.66 -54.48 -15.95
N GLY A 121 45.84 -55.68 -16.51
CA GLY A 121 46.55 -56.82 -15.88
C GLY A 121 45.88 -58.16 -16.07
#